data_AF-A0A1U7QTH3-F1
#
_entry.id   AF-A0A1U7QTH3-F1
#
_cell.length_a   1.000
_cell.length_b   1.000
_cell.length_c   1.000
_cell.angle_alpha   90.00
_cell.angle_beta   90.00
_cell.angle_gamma   90.00
#
_symmetry.space_group_name_H-M   'P 1'
#
loop_
_entity.id
_entity.type
_entity.pdbx_description
1 polymer ?
#
loop_
_entity_poly.entity_id
_entity_poly.type
_entity_poly.pdbx_seq_one_letter_code
_entity_poly.pdbx_strand_id
1 'polypeptide(L)'
;MARPCVLLLILVVMSYWSTCSLGCDLPQTHNLRNKRALTLLTQMRRLSPLSCLKDRKDFAFPLEKVDVQHIQKAQAIPVLQELTQHVLILFSSQDSSVPWETALLDTFCL
;
A
#
# COMPACT_ATOMS: atom_id res chain seq x y z
N MET A 1 3.07 13.51 -52.07
CA MET A 1 3.49 14.10 -50.78
C MET A 1 2.75 13.39 -49.65
N ALA A 2 3.37 12.40 -48.99
CA ALA A 2 2.68 11.53 -48.00
C ALA A 2 3.48 11.36 -46.68
N ARG A 3 4.48 12.22 -46.45
CA ARG A 3 5.35 12.18 -45.26
C ARG A 3 4.83 12.89 -44.00
N PRO A 4 3.91 13.89 -44.03
CA PRO A 4 3.53 14.60 -42.81
C PRO A 4 2.60 13.77 -41.90
N CYS A 5 1.74 12.91 -42.44
CA CYS A 5 0.81 12.11 -41.62
C CYS A 5 1.53 11.08 -40.75
N VAL A 6 2.56 10.42 -41.28
CA VAL A 6 3.34 9.43 -40.52
C VAL A 6 4.12 10.10 -39.39
N LEU A 7 4.69 11.29 -39.65
CA LEU A 7 5.37 12.08 -38.63
C LEU A 7 4.42 12.53 -37.52
N LEU A 8 3.21 12.96 -37.86
CA LEU A 8 2.19 13.35 -36.87
C LEU A 8 1.75 12.16 -36.00
N LEU A 9 1.57 10.97 -36.60
CA LEU A 9 1.24 9.76 -35.84
C LEU A 9 2.36 9.36 -34.89
N ILE A 10 3.62 9.43 -35.33
CA ILE A 10 4.78 9.15 -34.47
C ILE A 10 4.84 10.17 -33.32
N LEU A 11 4.62 11.46 -33.58
CA LEU A 11 4.60 12.48 -32.53
C LEU A 11 3.47 12.27 -31.51
N VAL A 12 2.29 11.84 -31.95
CA VAL A 12 1.17 11.51 -31.06
C VAL A 12 1.45 10.27 -30.21
N VAL A 13 2.06 9.23 -30.80
CA VAL A 13 2.44 8.03 -30.04
C VAL A 13 3.53 8.35 -29.02
N MET A 14 4.52 9.17 -29.39
CA MET A 14 5.60 9.59 -28.49
C MET A 14 5.11 10.53 -27.38
N SER A 15 4.17 11.43 -27.68
CA SER A 15 3.56 12.29 -26.65
C SER A 15 2.66 11.47 -25.72
N TYR A 16 1.91 10.49 -26.24
CA TYR A 16 1.13 9.55 -25.43
C TYR A 16 2.03 8.73 -24.50
N TRP A 17 3.13 8.16 -25.00
CA TRP A 17 4.09 7.42 -24.18
C TRP A 17 4.80 8.31 -23.14
N SER A 18 5.19 9.53 -23.52
CA SER A 18 5.79 10.52 -22.61
C SER A 18 4.80 10.94 -21.51
N THR A 19 3.52 11.10 -21.86
CA THR A 19 2.45 11.41 -20.90
C THR A 19 2.07 10.18 -20.05
N CYS A 20 2.15 8.95 -20.57
CA CYS A 20 2.01 7.74 -19.76
C CYS A 20 3.24 7.45 -18.88
N SER A 21 4.38 8.11 -19.15
CA SER A 21 5.51 8.20 -18.22
C SER A 21 5.36 9.34 -17.21
N LEU A 22 4.17 9.98 -17.14
CA LEU A 22 3.70 10.74 -15.97
C LEU A 22 4.19 9.97 -14.75
N GLY A 23 5.16 10.57 -14.07
CA GLY A 23 5.73 10.01 -12.86
C GLY A 23 4.59 9.54 -11.99
N CYS A 24 4.71 8.30 -11.49
CA CYS A 24 4.02 7.93 -10.28
C CYS A 24 4.57 8.82 -9.15
N ASP A 25 4.17 10.09 -9.14
CA ASP A 25 4.17 10.92 -7.95
C ASP A 25 3.03 10.41 -7.06
N LEU A 26 3.25 9.19 -6.55
CA LEU A 26 2.47 8.52 -5.53
C LEU A 26 2.80 8.93 -4.07
N PRO A 27 3.69 9.88 -3.70
CA PRO A 27 4.03 10.03 -2.29
C PRO A 27 2.91 10.71 -1.49
N GLN A 28 2.18 11.66 -2.08
CA GLN A 28 1.22 12.48 -1.32
C GLN A 28 -0.11 11.78 -1.06
N THR A 29 -0.66 11.07 -2.05
CA THR A 29 -1.91 10.31 -1.91
C THR A 29 -1.75 9.08 -1.02
N HIS A 30 -0.59 8.42 -1.08
CA HIS A 30 -0.28 7.24 -0.28
C HIS A 30 -0.12 7.57 1.22
N ASN A 31 0.41 8.75 1.56
CA ASN A 31 0.56 9.16 2.96
C ASN A 31 -0.79 9.33 3.67
N LEU A 32 -1.76 9.97 2.99
CA LEU A 32 -3.12 10.15 3.53
C LEU A 32 -3.85 8.81 3.72
N ARG A 33 -3.73 7.90 2.74
CA ARG A 33 -4.30 6.55 2.85
C ARG A 33 -3.69 5.78 4.03
N ASN A 34 -2.37 5.81 4.19
CA ASN A 34 -1.69 5.17 5.31
C ASN A 34 -2.14 5.73 6.66
N LYS A 35 -2.26 7.06 6.77
CA LYS A 35 -2.75 7.72 7.99
C LYS A 35 -4.17 7.30 8.33
N ARG A 36 -5.05 7.20 7.32
CA ARG A 36 -6.42 6.73 7.50
C ARG A 36 -6.46 5.27 7.97
N ALA A 37 -5.68 4.40 7.33
CA ALA A 37 -5.57 2.99 7.69
C ALA A 37 -5.09 2.78 9.14
N LEU A 38 -4.07 3.53 9.57
CA LEU A 38 -3.59 3.50 10.96
C LEU A 38 -4.64 4.01 11.96
N THR A 39 -5.42 5.02 11.57
CA THR A 39 -6.52 5.54 12.39
C THR A 39 -7.61 4.47 12.56
N LEU A 40 -7.99 3.80 11.47
CA LEU A 40 -8.97 2.70 11.51
C LEU A 40 -8.47 1.52 12.35
N LEU A 41 -7.20 1.12 12.23
CA LEU A 41 -6.59 0.09 13.09
C LEU A 41 -6.67 0.45 14.57
N THR A 42 -6.46 1.73 14.89
CA THR A 42 -6.56 2.21 16.26
C THR A 42 -8.01 2.17 16.78
N GLN A 43 -8.98 2.46 15.92
CA GLN A 43 -10.42 2.39 16.23
C GLN A 43 -10.91 0.96 16.38
N MET A 44 -10.39 0.03 15.57
CA MET A 44 -10.73 -1.40 15.65
C MET A 44 -10.25 -2.06 16.95
N ARG A 45 -9.29 -1.45 17.66
CA ARG A 45 -8.76 -1.96 18.93
C ARG A 45 -9.84 -1.97 20.03
N ARG A 46 -10.32 -3.17 20.39
CA ARG A 46 -11.30 -3.38 21.47
C ARG A 46 -10.68 -3.43 22.87
N LEU A 47 -9.47 -3.97 23.00
CA LEU A 47 -8.79 -4.20 24.28
C LEU A 47 -7.52 -3.37 24.42
N SER A 48 -7.14 -3.04 25.65
CA SER A 48 -5.85 -2.42 25.92
C SER A 48 -4.72 -3.45 25.73
N PRO A 49 -3.60 -3.08 25.08
CA PRO A 49 -2.43 -3.96 24.95
C PRO A 49 -1.80 -4.36 26.30
N LEU A 50 -2.18 -3.69 27.40
CA LEU A 50 -1.77 -4.03 28.77
C LEU A 50 -2.61 -5.17 29.36
N SER A 51 -3.80 -5.44 28.82
CA SER A 51 -4.63 -6.56 29.29
C SER A 51 -4.18 -7.89 28.69
N CYS A 52 -3.57 -7.87 27.50
CA CYS A 52 -3.15 -9.07 26.76
C CYS A 52 -1.63 -9.33 26.84
N LEU A 53 -0.98 -8.98 27.97
CA LEU A 53 0.49 -9.12 28.12
C LEU A 53 0.97 -10.55 27.92
N LYS A 54 0.18 -11.53 28.36
CA LYS A 54 0.52 -12.96 28.28
C LYS A 54 0.48 -13.51 26.85
N ASP A 55 -0.29 -12.87 25.99
CA ASP A 55 -0.49 -13.27 24.59
C ASP A 55 0.50 -12.60 23.64
N ARG A 56 1.44 -11.79 24.16
CA ARG A 56 2.44 -11.11 23.34
C ARG A 56 3.41 -12.13 22.75
N LYS A 57 3.58 -12.02 21.44
CA LYS A 57 4.54 -12.81 20.67
C LYS A 57 5.42 -11.86 19.87
N ASP A 58 6.73 -12.11 19.91
CA ASP A 58 7.64 -11.48 18.95
C ASP A 58 7.51 -12.22 17.60
N PHE A 59 7.13 -11.47 16.57
CA PHE A 59 7.00 -11.95 15.20
C PHE A 59 8.31 -11.85 14.41
N ALA A 60 9.40 -11.33 15.02
CA ALA A 60 10.72 -11.18 14.39
C ALA A 60 10.65 -10.44 13.05
N PHE A 61 9.99 -9.28 13.03
CA PHE A 61 9.84 -8.48 11.81
C PHE A 61 11.21 -8.05 11.27
N PRO A 62 11.56 -8.41 10.02
CA PRO A 62 12.89 -8.15 9.46
C PRO A 62 13.03 -6.67 9.09
N LEU A 63 13.39 -5.85 10.07
CA LEU A 63 13.51 -4.40 9.92
C LEU A 63 14.58 -4.01 8.89
N GLU A 64 15.62 -4.84 8.74
CA GLU A 64 16.70 -4.65 7.78
C GLU A 64 16.18 -4.63 6.34
N LYS A 65 15.05 -5.29 6.06
CA LYS A 65 14.40 -5.34 4.74
C LYS A 65 13.50 -4.13 4.44
N VAL A 66 13.31 -3.24 5.40
CA VAL A 66 12.44 -2.05 5.28
C VAL A 66 13.18 -0.77 5.65
N ASP A 67 14.40 -0.89 6.21
CA ASP A 67 15.20 0.26 6.59
C ASP A 67 15.67 1.07 5.37
N VAL A 68 15.24 2.33 5.35
CA VAL A 68 15.53 3.31 4.30
C VAL A 68 17.02 3.67 4.24
N GLN A 69 17.77 3.47 5.34
CA GLN A 69 19.21 3.71 5.34
C GLN A 69 19.97 2.65 4.52
N HIS A 70 19.44 1.43 4.43
CA HIS A 70 20.11 0.31 3.78
C HIS A 70 19.49 -0.04 2.41
N ILE A 71 18.27 0.41 2.11
CA ILE A 71 17.52 0.00 0.92
C ILE A 71 17.22 1.19 0.00
N GLN A 72 17.56 1.04 -1.28
CA GLN A 72 17.15 1.98 -2.31
C GLN A 72 15.61 2.01 -2.42
N LYS A 73 15.00 3.20 -2.48
CA LYS A 73 13.53 3.37 -2.56
C LYS A 73 12.84 2.44 -3.56
N ALA A 74 13.46 2.16 -4.71
CA ALA A 74 12.93 1.25 -5.72
C ALA A 74 12.83 -0.22 -5.27
N GLN A 75 13.73 -0.67 -4.40
CA GLN A 75 13.72 -2.02 -3.83
C GLN A 75 12.76 -2.16 -2.64
N ALA A 76 12.42 -1.05 -1.96
CA ALA A 76 11.44 -1.06 -0.87
C ALA A 76 9.99 -1.18 -1.35
N ILE A 77 9.69 -0.71 -2.57
CA ILE A 77 8.34 -0.76 -3.16
C ILE A 77 7.79 -2.19 -3.26
N PRO A 78 8.47 -3.18 -3.88
CA PRO A 78 7.94 -4.54 -3.98
C PRO A 78 7.75 -5.19 -2.61
N VAL A 79 8.66 -4.95 -1.66
CA VAL A 79 8.55 -5.46 -0.28
C VAL A 79 7.30 -4.87 0.40
N LEU A 80 7.06 -3.56 0.26
CA LEU A 80 5.89 -2.91 0.85
C LEU A 80 4.58 -3.34 0.19
N GLN A 81 4.58 -3.58 -1.12
CA GLN A 81 3.43 -4.12 -1.85
C GLN A 81 3.08 -5.53 -1.35
N GLU A 82 4.08 -6.40 -1.20
CA GLU A 82 3.91 -7.75 -0.67
C GLU A 82 3.41 -7.73 0.78
N LEU A 83 3.96 -6.87 1.63
CA LEU A 83 3.48 -6.69 3.01
C LEU A 83 2.03 -6.21 3.04
N THR A 84 1.68 -5.24 2.20
CA THR A 84 0.32 -4.70 2.11
C THR A 84 -0.67 -5.77 1.64
N GLN A 85 -0.27 -6.60 0.68
CA GLN A 85 -1.09 -7.72 0.21
C GLN A 85 -1.33 -8.74 1.32
N HIS A 86 -0.29 -9.13 2.07
CA HIS A 86 -0.43 -10.05 3.21
C HIS A 86 -1.35 -9.48 4.30
N VAL A 87 -1.25 -8.18 4.59
CA VAL A 87 -2.15 -7.49 5.52
C VAL A 87 -3.59 -7.56 5.02
N LEU A 88 -3.85 -7.23 3.75
CA LEU A 88 -5.21 -7.29 3.20
C LEU A 88 -5.79 -8.70 3.23
N ILE A 89 -5.00 -9.74 2.92
CA ILE A 89 -5.44 -11.13 3.01
C ILE A 89 -5.83 -11.50 4.46
N LEU A 90 -5.02 -11.09 5.44
CA LEU A 90 -5.30 -11.35 6.86
C LEU A 90 -6.61 -10.69 7.29
N PHE A 91 -6.80 -9.40 6.96
CA PHE A 91 -7.98 -8.64 7.35
C PHE A 91 -9.24 -8.95 6.53
N SER A 92 -9.13 -9.52 5.32
CA SER A 92 -10.29 -9.95 4.51
C SER A 92 -10.69 -11.41 4.73
N SER A 93 -9.94 -12.17 5.52
CA SER A 93 -10.27 -13.56 5.85
C SER A 93 -11.60 -13.67 6.63
N GLN A 94 -12.36 -14.73 6.43
CA GLN A 94 -13.66 -14.91 7.12
C GLN A 94 -13.52 -14.89 8.65
N ASP A 95 -12.39 -15.37 9.18
CA ASP A 95 -12.10 -15.41 10.61
C ASP A 95 -11.79 -14.02 11.21
N SER A 96 -11.47 -13.01 10.39
CA SER A 96 -11.26 -11.63 10.85
C SER A 96 -12.59 -10.91 11.16
N SER A 97 -13.69 -11.34 10.53
CA SER A 97 -14.99 -10.66 10.63
C SER A 97 -15.62 -10.73 12.03
N VAL A 98 -15.29 -11.77 12.81
CA VAL A 98 -15.82 -12.01 14.16
C VAL A 98 -15.15 -11.11 15.23
N PRO A 99 -13.81 -10.99 15.29
CA PRO A 99 -13.14 -10.15 16.29
C PRO A 99 -13.18 -8.64 16.00
N TRP A 100 -13.48 -8.19 14.78
CA TRP A 100 -13.48 -6.77 14.38
C TRP A 100 -14.89 -6.23 14.14
N GLU A 101 -15.04 -4.90 14.07
CA GLU A 101 -16.30 -4.27 13.64
C GLU A 101 -16.35 -4.26 12.12
N THR A 102 -17.35 -4.94 11.53
CA THR A 102 -17.44 -5.20 10.08
C THR A 102 -17.39 -3.93 9.23
N ALA A 103 -18.07 -2.86 9.66
CA ALA A 103 -18.07 -1.59 8.95
C ALA A 103 -16.69 -0.91 8.89
N LEU A 104 -15.89 -1.02 9.97
CA LEU A 104 -14.52 -0.49 10.01
C LEU A 104 -13.58 -1.36 9.19
N LEU A 105 -13.78 -2.68 9.22
CA LEU A 105 -13.01 -3.66 8.44
C LEU A 105 -13.22 -3.46 6.92
N ASP A 106 -14.47 -3.27 6.49
CA ASP A 106 -14.82 -2.98 5.10
C ASP A 106 -14.15 -1.68 4.64
N THR A 107 -14.21 -0.62 5.47
CA THR A 107 -13.57 0.67 5.18
C THR A 107 -12.05 0.57 5.16
N PHE A 108 -11.46 -0.36 5.91
CA PHE A 108 -10.01 -0.59 5.94
C PHE A 108 -9.52 -1.36 4.70
N CYS A 109 -10.34 -2.27 4.16
CA CYS A 109 -9.99 -3.09 2.99
C CYS A 109 -10.30 -2.40 1.63
N LEU A 110 -11.09 -1.31 1.64
CA LEU A 110 -11.42 -0.46 0.49
C LEU A 110 -10.36 0.62 0.20
#